data_AF-A0A1C2B0P7-F1
#
_entry.id   AF-A0A1C2B0P7-F1
#
_cell.length_a   1.000
_cell.length_b   1.000
_cell.length_c   1.000
_cell.angle_alpha   90.00
_cell.angle_beta   90.00
_cell.angle_gamma   90.00
#
_symmetry.space_group_name_H-M   'P 1'
#
loop_
_entity.id
_entity.type
_entity.pdbx_description
1 polymer ?
#
loop_
_entity_poly.entity_id
_entity_poly.type
_entity_poly.pdbx_seq_one_letter_code
_entity_poly.pdbx_strand_id
1 'polypeptide(L)'
;MVLSCMDPRFQPKVFNYLKKKKLTGKYSSFTIAGAAIGVTSKKFKKWQSTFLDNLSTSIKLHNISKLIVINHEDCGAAKIVNGKKIFNSTIENKIHKDSFKKIKLTLSKKFPKLKLSFKILTLRD
;
A
#
# COMPACT_ATOMS: atom_id res chain seq x y z
N MET A 1 2.34 -7.22 -8.52
CA MET A 1 2.97 -6.88 -7.21
C MET A 1 1.88 -6.63 -6.16
N VAL A 2 2.20 -6.89 -4.90
CA VAL A 2 1.41 -6.45 -3.74
C VAL A 2 2.24 -5.46 -2.94
N LEU A 3 1.68 -4.27 -2.67
CA LEU A 3 2.22 -3.27 -1.75
C LEU A 3 1.45 -3.37 -0.42
N SER A 4 2.13 -3.71 0.67
CA SER A 4 1.54 -3.88 2.00
C SER A 4 2.33 -3.19 3.12
N CYS A 5 1.71 -3.00 4.28
CA CYS A 5 2.38 -2.46 5.45
C CYS A 5 3.26 -3.54 6.09
N MET A 6 4.34 -3.13 6.75
CA MET A 6 5.22 -4.01 7.52
C MET A 6 4.68 -4.42 8.89
N ASP A 7 3.47 -3.95 9.26
CA ASP A 7 2.87 -4.27 10.57
C ASP A 7 2.75 -5.80 10.75
N PRO A 8 3.34 -6.38 11.80
CA PRO A 8 3.37 -7.83 12.00
C PRO A 8 1.96 -8.41 12.19
N ARG A 9 1.02 -7.63 12.75
CA ARG A 9 -0.38 -8.06 12.98
C ARG A 9 -1.12 -8.33 11.67
N PHE A 10 -0.65 -7.74 10.58
CA PHE A 10 -1.30 -7.83 9.27
C PHE A 10 -0.60 -8.76 8.29
N GLN A 11 0.61 -9.27 8.55
CA GLN A 11 1.28 -10.19 7.62
C GLN A 11 0.46 -11.47 7.36
N PRO A 12 -0.11 -12.15 8.38
CA PRO A 12 -0.97 -13.31 8.15
C PRO A 12 -2.27 -12.93 7.42
N LYS A 13 -2.84 -11.76 7.72
CA LYS A 13 -4.09 -11.27 7.09
C LYS A 13 -3.88 -10.94 5.61
N VAL A 14 -2.75 -10.30 5.25
CA VAL A 14 -2.35 -10.06 3.86
C VAL A 14 -2.18 -11.38 3.12
N PHE A 15 -1.45 -12.33 3.70
CA PHE A 15 -1.27 -13.66 3.13
C PHE A 15 -2.62 -14.35 2.88
N ASN A 16 -3.51 -14.39 3.87
CA ASN A 16 -4.82 -15.02 3.77
C ASN A 16 -5.71 -14.35 2.72
N TYR A 17 -5.70 -13.01 2.63
CA TYR A 17 -6.41 -12.27 1.60
C TYR A 17 -5.94 -12.66 0.18
N LEU A 18 -4.63 -12.80 -0.01
CA LEU A 18 -4.04 -13.16 -1.31
C LEU A 18 -4.24 -14.65 -1.63
N LYS A 19 -4.17 -15.53 -0.63
CA LYS A 19 -4.50 -16.96 -0.75
C LYS A 19 -5.94 -17.15 -1.24
N LYS A 20 -6.91 -16.44 -0.64
CA LYS A 20 -8.33 -16.42 -1.09
C LYS A 20 -8.48 -15.94 -2.53
N LYS A 21 -7.56 -15.11 -3.03
CA LYS A 21 -7.50 -14.67 -4.43
C LYS A 21 -6.72 -15.61 -5.36
N LYS A 22 -6.32 -16.79 -4.90
CA LYS A 22 -5.53 -17.78 -5.65
C LYS A 22 -4.17 -17.23 -6.12
N LEU A 23 -3.56 -16.32 -5.34
CA LEU A 23 -2.29 -15.66 -5.66
C LEU A 23 -1.06 -16.25 -4.94
N THR A 24 -1.17 -17.38 -4.23
CA THR A 24 -0.01 -18.03 -3.59
C THR A 24 1.10 -18.30 -4.60
N GLY A 25 2.31 -17.77 -4.35
CA GLY A 25 3.47 -17.90 -5.25
C GLY A 25 3.39 -17.12 -6.57
N LYS A 26 2.38 -16.23 -6.74
CA LYS A 26 2.08 -15.56 -8.03
C LYS A 26 2.19 -14.03 -7.97
N TYR A 27 2.88 -13.48 -6.98
CA TYR A 27 3.09 -12.03 -6.86
C TYR A 27 4.45 -11.69 -6.26
N SER A 28 5.06 -10.60 -6.75
CA SER A 28 6.14 -9.92 -6.06
C SER A 28 5.58 -9.15 -4.85
N SER A 29 6.14 -9.36 -3.67
CA SER A 29 5.78 -8.63 -2.44
C SER A 29 6.68 -7.41 -2.26
N PHE A 30 6.10 -6.26 -1.93
CA PHE A 30 6.83 -5.09 -1.46
C PHE A 30 6.18 -4.58 -0.18
N THR A 31 6.92 -4.68 0.92
CA THR A 31 6.40 -4.38 2.25
C THR A 31 7.16 -3.20 2.85
N ILE A 32 6.43 -2.16 3.24
CA ILE A 32 7.02 -0.91 3.76
C ILE A 32 6.06 -0.26 4.77
N ALA A 33 6.60 0.46 5.76
CA ALA A 33 5.81 1.19 6.74
C ALA A 33 4.70 2.03 6.08
N GLY A 34 3.45 1.76 6.45
CA GLY A 34 2.28 2.50 5.98
C GLY A 34 1.79 2.20 4.55
N ALA A 35 2.41 1.27 3.81
CA ALA A 35 2.00 0.92 2.44
C ALA A 35 1.77 2.18 1.56
N ALA A 36 0.54 2.42 1.08
CA ALA A 36 0.23 3.61 0.29
C ALA A 36 0.50 4.93 1.04
N ILE A 37 0.29 4.97 2.35
CA ILE A 37 0.60 6.16 3.16
C ILE A 37 2.11 6.42 3.13
N GLY A 38 2.90 5.35 3.29
CA GLY A 38 4.36 5.37 3.25
C GLY A 38 4.91 5.92 1.94
N VAL A 39 4.32 5.52 0.81
CA VAL A 39 4.85 5.87 -0.52
C VAL A 39 4.16 7.10 -1.15
N THR A 40 3.27 7.78 -0.44
CA THR A 40 2.59 9.00 -0.95
C THR A 40 2.66 10.21 -0.01
N SER A 41 3.08 10.02 1.24
CA SER A 41 3.23 11.12 2.18
C SER A 41 4.49 11.93 1.91
N LYS A 42 4.39 13.27 2.00
CA LYS A 42 5.54 14.19 1.93
C LYS A 42 6.57 13.95 3.05
N LYS A 43 6.17 13.32 4.16
CA LYS A 43 7.09 12.96 5.26
C LYS A 43 8.07 11.85 4.87
N PHE A 44 7.78 11.08 3.81
CA PHE A 44 8.48 9.84 3.47
C PHE A 44 9.01 9.86 2.03
N LYS A 45 9.59 10.99 1.58
CA LYS A 45 10.02 11.17 0.18
C LYS A 45 10.95 10.05 -0.34
N LYS A 46 11.90 9.60 0.47
CA LYS A 46 12.84 8.51 0.10
C LYS A 46 12.14 7.16 -0.09
N TRP A 47 11.05 6.91 0.64
CA TRP A 47 10.26 5.68 0.50
C TRP A 47 9.45 5.70 -0.78
N GLN A 48 8.93 6.87 -1.17
CA GLN A 48 8.26 7.05 -2.45
C GLN A 48 9.19 6.75 -3.63
N SER A 49 10.42 7.30 -3.66
CA SER A 49 11.37 7.01 -4.75
C SER A 49 11.72 5.52 -4.79
N THR A 50 12.08 4.94 -3.64
CA THR A 50 12.39 3.51 -3.51
C THR A 50 11.27 2.62 -4.04
N PHE A 51 10.01 2.93 -3.70
CA PHE A 51 8.87 2.18 -4.19
C PHE A 51 8.69 2.30 -5.71
N LEU A 52 8.82 3.50 -6.27
CA LEU A 52 8.66 3.73 -7.71
C LEU A 52 9.74 3.00 -8.51
N ASP A 53 10.98 3.02 -8.03
CA ASP A 53 12.11 2.33 -8.68
C ASP A 53 11.91 0.82 -8.61
N ASN A 54 11.55 0.28 -7.44
CA ASN A 54 11.28 -1.15 -7.29
C ASN A 54 10.07 -1.62 -8.11
N LEU A 55 9.01 -0.82 -8.20
CA LEU A 55 7.84 -1.11 -9.05
C LEU A 55 8.23 -1.14 -10.53
N SER A 56 9.02 -0.16 -10.98
CA SER A 56 9.54 -0.10 -12.35
C SER A 56 10.36 -1.34 -12.70
N THR A 57 11.29 -1.72 -11.81
CA THR A 57 12.09 -2.94 -11.94
C THR A 57 11.21 -4.19 -11.98
N SER A 58 10.19 -4.27 -11.13
CA SER A 58 9.27 -5.43 -11.11
C SER A 58 8.43 -5.52 -12.38
N ILE A 59 8.04 -4.39 -12.98
CA ILE A 59 7.37 -4.36 -14.29
C ILE A 59 8.29 -4.91 -15.36
N LYS A 60 9.58 -4.54 -15.35
CA LYS A 60 10.57 -5.01 -16.34
C LYS A 60 10.94 -6.47 -16.18
N LEU A 61 11.16 -6.95 -14.96
CA LEU A 61 11.67 -8.30 -14.70
C LEU A 61 10.57 -9.38 -14.74
N HIS A 62 9.34 -9.04 -14.37
CA HIS A 62 8.27 -10.02 -14.16
C HIS A 62 6.98 -9.68 -14.93
N ASN A 63 7.03 -8.71 -15.85
CA ASN A 63 5.89 -8.27 -16.66
C ASN A 63 4.60 -8.05 -15.85
N ILE A 64 4.71 -7.48 -14.64
CA ILE A 64 3.54 -7.28 -13.78
C ILE A 64 2.57 -6.29 -14.44
N SER A 65 1.31 -6.69 -14.57
CA SER A 65 0.23 -5.88 -15.14
C SER A 65 -0.74 -5.33 -14.08
N LYS A 66 -0.55 -5.73 -12.82
CA LYS A 66 -1.41 -5.34 -11.69
C LYS A 66 -0.63 -5.08 -10.41
N LEU A 67 -1.00 -3.99 -9.72
CA LEU A 67 -0.59 -3.66 -8.37
C LEU A 67 -1.81 -3.74 -7.43
N ILE A 68 -1.68 -4.57 -6.39
CA ILE A 68 -2.64 -4.62 -5.28
C ILE A 68 -2.04 -3.83 -4.13
N VAL A 69 -2.74 -2.82 -3.65
CA VAL A 69 -2.30 -1.97 -2.54
C VAL A 69 -3.17 -2.26 -1.33
N ILE A 70 -2.54 -2.66 -0.24
CA ILE A 70 -3.21 -3.08 0.98
C ILE A 70 -2.74 -2.20 2.14
N ASN A 71 -3.65 -1.35 2.60
CA ASN A 71 -3.52 -0.64 3.88
C ASN A 71 -4.20 -1.46 4.99
N HIS A 72 -4.08 -0.99 6.23
CA HIS A 72 -4.78 -1.58 7.37
C HIS A 72 -5.17 -0.51 8.39
N GLU A 73 -6.17 -0.82 9.22
CA GLU A 73 -6.58 -0.03 10.37
C GLU A 73 -5.55 -0.06 11.52
N ASP A 74 -5.60 0.94 12.39
CA ASP A 74 -4.66 1.15 13.50
C ASP A 74 -3.20 1.21 13.01
N CYS A 75 -2.97 1.98 11.96
CA CYS A 75 -1.69 2.15 11.29
C CYS A 75 -0.83 3.23 11.96
N GLY A 76 0.36 2.84 12.43
CA GLY A 76 1.34 3.78 13.00
C GLY A 76 1.77 4.88 12.01
N ALA A 77 1.93 4.57 10.73
CA ALA A 77 2.26 5.58 9.72
C ALA A 77 1.13 6.59 9.51
N ALA A 78 -0.14 6.19 9.65
CA ALA A 78 -1.28 7.11 9.63
C ALA A 78 -1.22 8.09 10.81
N LYS A 79 -0.88 7.61 12.02
CA LYS A 79 -0.67 8.46 13.21
C LYS A 79 0.44 9.48 12.99
N ILE A 80 1.58 9.06 12.43
CA ILE A 80 2.71 9.95 12.09
C ILE A 80 2.29 11.03 11.09
N VAL A 81 1.53 10.66 10.05
CA VAL A 81 1.06 11.60 9.02
C VAL A 81 0.01 12.57 9.56
N ASN A 82 -0.89 12.11 10.43
CA ASN A 82 -1.92 12.95 11.04
C ASN A 82 -1.30 14.15 11.78
N GLY A 83 -0.22 13.93 12.55
CA GLY A 83 0.50 15.00 13.26
C GLY A 83 -0.32 15.80 14.28
N LYS A 84 -1.59 15.42 14.52
CA LYS A 84 -2.54 16.05 15.45
C LYS A 84 -2.79 15.14 16.66
N LYS A 85 -3.22 15.72 17.78
CA LYS A 85 -3.57 14.98 19.02
C LYS A 85 -4.78 14.04 18.83
N ILE A 86 -5.78 14.45 18.05
CA ILE A 86 -6.97 13.63 17.81
C ILE A 86 -6.70 12.68 16.64
N PHE A 87 -6.73 11.39 16.92
CA PHE A 87 -6.65 10.31 15.95
C PHE A 87 -7.78 9.32 16.22
N ASN A 88 -8.65 9.12 15.24
CA ASN A 88 -9.77 8.19 15.31
C ASN A 88 -9.96 7.48 13.95
N SER A 89 -10.84 6.49 13.91
CA SER A 89 -11.10 5.67 12.72
C SER A 89 -11.55 6.50 11.51
N THR A 90 -12.33 7.56 11.72
CA THR A 90 -12.78 8.46 10.64
C THR A 90 -11.61 9.20 10.00
N ILE A 91 -10.71 9.75 10.82
CA ILE A 91 -9.50 10.44 10.36
C ILE A 91 -8.56 9.46 9.66
N GLU A 92 -8.34 8.29 10.24
CA GLU A 92 -7.51 7.24 9.66
C GLU A 92 -8.03 6.79 8.28
N ASN A 93 -9.33 6.52 8.16
CA ASN A 93 -9.95 6.13 6.90
C ASN A 93 -9.81 7.22 5.83
N LYS A 94 -9.91 8.50 6.22
CA LYS A 94 -9.64 9.62 5.32
C LYS A 94 -8.20 9.59 4.81
N ILE A 95 -7.22 9.39 5.71
CA ILE A 95 -5.79 9.28 5.34
C ILE A 95 -5.56 8.12 4.37
N HIS A 96 -6.18 6.95 4.61
CA HIS A 96 -6.10 5.82 3.67
C HIS A 96 -6.66 6.16 2.29
N LYS A 97 -7.88 6.70 2.23
CA LYS A 97 -8.53 7.07 0.96
C LYS A 97 -7.72 8.12 0.19
N ASP A 98 -7.17 9.11 0.88
CA ASP A 98 -6.31 10.12 0.28
C ASP A 98 -5.01 9.52 -0.24
N SER A 99 -4.41 8.57 0.49
CA SER A 99 -3.23 7.83 0.01
C SER A 99 -3.53 7.03 -1.27
N PHE A 100 -4.69 6.40 -1.36
CA PHE A 100 -5.12 5.67 -2.56
C PHE A 100 -5.36 6.58 -3.76
N LYS A 101 -5.97 7.75 -3.55
CA LYS A 101 -6.13 8.76 -4.61
C LYS A 101 -4.77 9.24 -5.12
N LYS A 102 -3.84 9.56 -4.22
CA LYS A 102 -2.50 10.04 -4.56
C LYS A 102 -1.71 9.00 -5.36
N ILE A 103 -1.61 7.76 -4.87
CA ILE A 103 -0.89 6.70 -5.58
C ILE A 103 -1.54 6.41 -6.93
N LYS A 104 -2.87 6.43 -7.05
CA LYS A 104 -3.58 6.25 -8.32
C LYS A 104 -3.15 7.33 -9.34
N LEU A 105 -3.15 8.60 -8.95
CA LEU A 105 -2.74 9.71 -9.82
C LEU A 105 -1.26 9.64 -10.22
N THR A 106 -0.38 9.29 -9.29
CA THR A 106 1.06 9.14 -9.59
C THR A 106 1.32 7.99 -10.55
N LEU A 107 0.70 6.83 -10.30
CA LEU A 107 0.92 5.63 -11.11
C LEU A 107 0.21 5.68 -12.46
N SER A 108 -0.96 6.31 -12.58
CA SER A 108 -1.62 6.45 -13.88
C SER A 108 -0.79 7.29 -14.86
N LYS A 109 -0.01 8.26 -14.36
CA LYS A 109 0.91 9.07 -15.16
C LYS A 109 2.18 8.30 -15.53
N LYS A 110 2.78 7.56 -14.59
CA LYS A 110 4.06 6.86 -14.81
C LYS A 110 3.92 5.48 -15.47
N PHE A 111 2.83 4.77 -15.20
CA PHE A 111 2.60 3.39 -15.62
C PHE A 111 1.13 3.21 -16.08
N PRO A 112 0.71 3.81 -17.21
CA PRO A 112 -0.70 3.88 -17.62
C PRO A 112 -1.36 2.51 -17.86
N LYS A 113 -0.58 1.48 -18.21
CA LYS A 113 -1.09 0.11 -18.43
C LYS A 113 -1.25 -0.70 -17.13
N LEU A 114 -0.78 -0.19 -15.99
CA LEU A 114 -0.78 -0.90 -14.71
C LEU A 114 -2.16 -0.82 -14.05
N LYS A 115 -2.82 -1.98 -13.88
CA LYS A 115 -4.10 -2.07 -13.17
C LYS A 115 -3.90 -1.91 -11.66
N LEU A 116 -4.78 -1.16 -11.00
CA LEU A 116 -4.71 -0.90 -9.56
C LEU A 116 -5.91 -1.51 -8.84
N SER A 117 -5.68 -2.10 -7.66
CA SER A 117 -6.75 -2.48 -6.72
C SER A 117 -6.37 -2.10 -5.30
N PHE A 118 -7.33 -1.60 -4.52
CA PHE A 118 -7.12 -1.10 -3.18
C PHE A 118 -7.90 -1.94 -2.16
N LYS A 119 -7.29 -2.19 -1.00
CA LYS A 119 -7.95 -2.83 0.14
C LYS A 119 -7.47 -2.19 1.44
N ILE A 120 -8.39 -2.03 2.39
CA ILE A 120 -8.06 -1.79 3.80
C ILE A 120 -8.42 -3.07 4.54
N LEU A 121 -7.48 -3.61 5.31
CA LEU A 121 -7.71 -4.73 6.22
C LEU A 121 -8.07 -4.21 7.61
N THR A 122 -8.99 -4.89 8.25
CA THR A 122 -9.49 -4.57 9.58
C THR A 122 -8.75 -5.39 10.64
N LEU A 123 -8.68 -4.84 11.86
CA LEU A 123 -8.06 -5.57 12.98
C LEU A 123 -8.87 -6.82 13.35
N ARG A 124 -10.21 -6.68 13.32
CA ARG A 124 -11.17 -7.78 13.52
C ARG A 124 -11.33 -8.58 12.22
N ASP A 125 -11.50 -9.90 12.36
CA ASP A 125 -11.64 -10.84 11.23
C ASP A 125 -13.02 -10.77 10.54
#